data_AF-A0A7X4K7N7-F1
#
_entry.id   AF-A0A7X4K7N7-F1
#
_cell.length_a   1.000
_cell.length_b   1.000
_cell.length_c   1.000
_cell.angle_alpha   90.00
_cell.angle_beta   90.00
_cell.angle_gamma   90.00
#
_symmetry.space_group_name_H-M   'P 1'
#
loop_
_entity.id
_entity.type
_entity.pdbx_description
1 polymer ?
#
loop_
_entity_poly.entity_id
_entity_poly.type
_entity_poly.pdbx_seq_one_letter_code
_entity_poly.pdbx_strand_id
1 'polypeptide(L)' 'MAEPLCRYCARLGRVEAATVADHIVPHRGDLDLFAGELQPLCASCHSRVKQVEEIGGYSGAVDLDGYPIDPRHPNA' A
#
# COMPACT_ATOMS: atom_id res chain seq x y z
N MET A 1 -4.88 -16.49 11.29
CA MET A 1 -5.66 -16.56 10.04
C MET A 1 -4.74 -16.17 8.91
N ALA A 2 -4.74 -16.92 7.79
CA ALA A 2 -4.01 -16.51 6.60
C ALA A 2 -4.74 -15.35 5.92
N GLU A 3 -4.00 -14.39 5.37
CA GLU A 3 -4.54 -13.28 4.59
C GLU A 3 -4.09 -13.43 3.13
N PRO A 4 -4.80 -14.24 2.33
CA PRO A 4 -4.35 -14.64 1.00
C PRO A 4 -4.60 -13.58 -0.07
N LEU A 5 -5.28 -12.47 0.27
CA LEU A 5 -5.69 -11.44 -0.68
C LEU A 5 -4.85 -10.17 -0.52
N CYS A 6 -4.68 -9.45 -1.62
CA CYS A 6 -4.04 -8.15 -1.62
C CYS A 6 -4.87 -7.15 -0.79
N ARG A 7 -4.29 -6.58 0.28
CA ARG A 7 -4.96 -5.59 1.13
C ARG A 7 -5.45 -4.38 0.34
N TYR A 8 -4.69 -3.93 -0.65
CA TYR A 8 -5.05 -2.73 -1.44
C TYR A 8 -6.22 -3.02 -2.37
N CYS A 9 -6.23 -4.18 -3.03
CA CYS A 9 -7.38 -4.64 -3.83
C CYS A 9 -8.63 -4.78 -2.96
N ALA A 10 -8.50 -5.39 -1.79
CA ALA A 10 -9.62 -5.64 -0.87
C ALA A 10 -10.29 -4.34 -0.39
N ARG A 11 -9.50 -3.29 -0.09
CA ARG A 11 -10.03 -1.95 0.26
C ARG A 11 -10.89 -1.34 -0.85
N LEU A 12 -10.63 -1.71 -2.11
CA LEU A 12 -11.40 -1.28 -3.28
C LEU A 12 -12.51 -2.27 -3.66
N GLY A 13 -12.81 -3.27 -2.81
CA GLY A 13 -13.80 -4.31 -3.10
C GLY A 13 -13.39 -5.31 -4.18
N ARG A 14 -12.10 -5.36 -4.54
CA ARG A 14 -11.58 -6.31 -5.54
C ARG A 14 -10.98 -7.55 -4.87
N VAL A 15 -11.20 -8.70 -5.48
CA VAL A 15 -10.63 -9.98 -5.04
C VAL A 15 -9.43 -10.33 -5.92
N GLU A 16 -8.23 -10.15 -5.37
CA GLU A 16 -6.96 -10.44 -6.06
C GLU A 16 -6.02 -11.14 -5.06
N ALA A 17 -5.38 -12.22 -5.49
CA ALA A 17 -4.43 -12.95 -4.65
C ALA A 17 -3.21 -12.07 -4.32
N ALA A 18 -2.74 -12.16 -3.08
CA ALA A 18 -1.46 -11.61 -2.71
C ALA A 18 -0.34 -12.51 -3.19
N THR A 19 0.70 -11.90 -3.76
CA THR A 19 1.88 -12.59 -4.28
C THR A 19 3.19 -12.02 -3.73
N VAL A 20 3.11 -10.93 -2.96
CA VAL A 20 4.24 -10.25 -2.33
C VAL A 20 3.90 -10.00 -0.85
N ALA A 21 4.85 -10.29 0.03
CA ALA A 21 4.83 -9.82 1.41
C ALA A 21 5.63 -8.51 1.47
N ASP A 22 4.92 -7.40 1.62
CA ASP A 22 5.44 -6.04 1.55
C ASP A 22 5.62 -5.46 2.95
N HIS A 23 6.71 -4.74 3.20
CA HIS A 23 6.89 -4.04 4.47
C HIS A 23 5.91 -2.86 4.58
N ILE A 24 5.10 -2.83 5.64
CA ILE A 24 4.17 -1.71 5.86
C ILE A 24 4.96 -0.40 5.98
N VAL A 25 6.01 -0.42 6.80
CA VAL A 25 7.00 0.65 6.89
C VAL A 25 8.24 0.24 6.08
N PRO A 26 8.61 0.98 5.02
CA PRO A 26 9.77 0.61 4.19
C PRO A 26 11.04 0.66 5.03
N HIS A 27 11.81 -0.44 5.00
CA HIS A 27 12.95 -0.58 5.88
C HIS A 27 14.13 0.33 5.51
N ARG A 28 14.32 0.70 4.23
CA ARG A 28 15.38 1.63 3.77
C ARG A 28 16.79 1.31 4.29
N GLY A 29 17.08 0.02 4.48
CA GLY A 29 18.35 -0.49 5.00
C GLY A 29 18.42 -0.66 6.53
N ASP A 30 17.39 -0.24 7.27
CA ASP A 30 17.25 -0.48 8.70
C ASP A 30 16.83 -1.94 8.95
N LEU A 31 17.59 -2.65 9.80
CA LEU A 31 17.36 -4.05 10.11
C LEU A 31 16.17 -4.27 11.05
N ASP A 32 15.87 -3.32 11.93
CA ASP A 32 14.72 -3.41 12.83
C ASP A 32 13.42 -3.29 12.04
N LEU A 33 13.39 -2.38 11.05
CA LEU A 33 12.27 -2.27 10.12
C LEU A 33 12.20 -3.43 9.13
N PHE A 34 13.33 -4.06 8.79
CA PHE A 34 13.34 -5.25 7.95
C PHE A 34 12.62 -6.44 8.61
N ALA A 35 12.72 -6.56 9.94
CA ALA A 35 11.98 -7.52 10.74
C ALA A 35 10.57 -7.01 11.13
N GLY A 36 10.15 -5.86 10.61
CA GLY A 36 8.89 -5.21 10.91
C GLY A 36 7.66 -5.91 10.32
N GLU A 37 6.51 -5.30 10.55
CA GLU A 37 5.23 -5.83 10.09
C GLU A 37 5.11 -5.83 8.56
N LEU A 38 4.58 -6.94 8.04
CA LEU A 38 4.33 -7.13 6.61
C LEU A 38 2.84 -7.03 6.29
N GLN A 39 2.53 -6.65 5.05
CA GLN A 39 1.21 -6.69 4.46
C GLN A 39 1.21 -7.52 3.16
N PRO A 40 0.14 -8.29 2.90
CA PRO A 40 0.01 -9.03 1.66
C PRO A 40 -0.48 -8.10 0.54
N LEU A 41 0.28 -8.02 -0.55
CA LEU A 41 -0.06 -7.27 -1.76
C LEU A 41 0.06 -8.15 -3.01
N CYS A 42 -0.70 -7.81 -4.05
CA CYS A 42 -0.42 -8.33 -5.39
C CYS A 42 0.76 -7.57 -6.00
N ALA A 43 1.47 -8.21 -6.92
CA ALA A 43 2.65 -7.61 -7.57
C ALA A 43 2.37 -6.23 -8.19
N SER A 44 1.18 -6.02 -8.76
CA SER A 44 0.79 -4.73 -9.35
C SER A 44 0.60 -3.63 -8.32
N CYS A 45 -0.06 -3.91 -7.19
CA CYS A 45 -0.24 -2.93 -6.12
C CYS A 45 1.09 -2.61 -5.44
N HIS A 46 1.95 -3.62 -5.22
CA HIS A 46 3.29 -3.44 -4.67
C HIS A 46 4.16 -2.54 -5.58
N SER A 47 4.27 -2.86 -6.87
CA SER A 47 5.16 -2.13 -7.78
C SER A 47 4.69 -0.73 -8.17
N ARG A 48 3.37 -0.44 -8.06
CA ARG A 48 2.80 0.83 -8.50
C ARG A 48 2.22 1.66 -7.37
N VAL A 49 1.27 1.12 -6.60
CA VAL A 49 0.54 1.91 -5.60
C VAL A 49 1.42 2.15 -4.38
N LYS A 50 1.98 1.07 -3.78
CA LYS A 50 2.87 1.19 -2.62
C LYS A 50 4.11 2.03 -2.95
N GLN A 51 4.72 1.81 -4.11
CA GLN A 51 5.88 2.59 -4.53
C GLN A 51 5.59 4.11 -4.56
N VAL A 52 4.45 4.53 -5.10
CA VAL A 52 4.05 5.95 -5.10
C VAL A 52 3.85 6.47 -3.68
N GLU A 53 3.19 5.69 -2.82
CA GLU A 53 2.97 6.08 -1.41
C GLU A 53 4.28 6.22 -0.62
N GLU A 54 5.27 5.37 -0.89
CA GLU A 54 6.58 5.42 -0.23
C GLU A 54 7.45 6.60 -0.69
N ILE A 55 7.36 6.94 -1.98
CA ILE A 55 8.09 8.07 -2.57
C ILE A 55 7.43 9.39 -2.17
N GLY A 56 6.11 9.48 -2.31
CA GLY A 56 5.33 10.69 -2.05
C GLY A 56 5.08 10.94 -0.57
N GLY A 57 5.01 9.88 0.25
CA GLY A 57 4.66 9.98 1.67
C GLY A 57 3.16 10.17 1.94
N TYR A 58 2.31 10.02 0.93
CA TYR A 58 0.86 10.19 1.01
C TYR A 58 0.15 9.15 0.12
N SER A 59 -1.10 8.82 0.45
CA SER A 59 -1.92 7.94 -0.37
C SER A 59 -2.45 8.65 -1.62
N GLY A 60 -2.47 7.94 -2.75
CA GLY A 60 -3.11 8.39 -3.99
C GLY A 60 -4.62 8.07 -4.07
N ALA A 61 -5.23 7.64 -2.96
CA ALA A 61 -6.66 7.36 -2.91
C ALA A 61 -7.48 8.66 -3.03
N VAL A 62 -8.62 8.56 -3.72
CA VAL A 62 -9.55 9.66 -3.98
C VAL A 62 -10.96 9.30 -3.54
N ASP A 63 -11.79 10.30 -3.24
CA ASP A 63 -13.20 10.13 -2.92
C ASP A 63 -14.07 9.97 -4.18
N LEU A 64 -15.39 9.97 -4.00
CA LEU A 64 -16.37 9.83 -5.09
C LEU A 64 -16.39 11.04 -6.04
N ASP A 65 -15.97 12.20 -5.56
CA ASP A 65 -15.89 13.44 -6.32
C ASP A 65 -14.52 13.59 -7.01
N GLY A 66 -13.59 12.67 -6.75
CA GLY A 66 -12.26 12.62 -7.34
C GLY A 66 -11.20 13.43 -6.58
N TYR A 67 -11.51 13.91 -5.38
CA TYR A 67 -10.56 14.64 -4.54
C TYR A 67 -9.70 13.69 -3.70
N PRO A 68 -8.41 14.00 -3.47
CA PRO A 68 -7.57 13.18 -2.61
C PRO A 68 -8.12 13.07 -1.19
N ILE A 69 -8.13 11.85 -0.64
CA ILE A 69 -8.61 11.62 0.73
C ILE A 69 -7.52 11.79 1.79
N ASP A 70 -6.25 11.70 1.38
CA ASP A 70 -5.11 11.90 2.28
C ASP A 70 -4.81 13.41 2.37
N PRO A 71 -4.93 14.05 3.55
CA PRO A 71 -4.67 15.48 3.70
C PRO A 71 -3.21 15.86 3.45
N ARG A 72 -2.30 14.88 3.33
CA ARG A 72 -0.89 15.11 2.96
C ARG A 72 -0.68 15.15 1.45
N HIS A 73 -1.70 14.80 0.65
CA HIS A 73 -1.60 14.88 -0.81
C HIS A 73 -1.44 16.35 -1.25
N PRO A 74 -0.54 16.70 -2.19
CA PRO A 74 -0.25 18.09 -2.56
C PRO A 74 -1.42 18.91 -3.10
N ASN A 75 -2.49 18.23 -3.51
CA ASN A 75 -3.71 18.79 -4.08
C ASN A 75 -4.96 18.49 -3.22
N ALA A 76 -4.75 18.12 -1.95
CA ALA A 76 -5.83 17.99 -0.97
C ALA A 76 -6.32 19.37 -0.50
#